data_AF-A0A238JCM0-F1
#
_entry.id   AF-A0A238JCM0-F1
#
_cell.length_a   1.000
_cell.length_b   1.000
_cell.length_c   1.000
_cell.angle_alpha   90.00
_cell.angle_beta   90.00
_cell.angle_gamma   90.00
#
_symmetry.space_group_name_H-M   'P 1'
#
loop_
_entity.id
_entity.type
_entity.pdbx_description
1 polymer ?
#
loop_
_entity_poly.entity_id
_entity_poly.type
_entity_poly.pdbx_seq_one_letter_code
_entity_poly.pdbx_strand_id
1 'polypeptide(L)' 'MAQPALKPALSLLDAAPAVPALAGVAVRFAAALTKWGQRHSTRNELRHLSDYQLYDIGIDREAARAEIEKRFWQG' A
#
# COMPACT_ATOMS: atom_id res chain seq x y z
N MET A 1 9.49 4.26 11.36
CA MET A 1 10.24 5.48 11.74
C MET A 1 11.10 5.92 10.54
N ALA A 2 10.53 6.61 9.56
CA ALA A 2 11.26 7.19 8.42
C ALA A 2 10.46 8.37 7.84
N GLN A 3 10.41 9.51 8.53
CA GLN A 3 9.54 10.62 8.08
C GLN A 3 10.00 12.09 8.26
N PRO A 4 11.21 12.45 8.74
CA PRO A 4 11.57 13.88 8.80
C PRO A 4 11.98 14.45 7.42
N ALA A 5 12.66 13.67 6.57
CA ALA A 5 13.28 14.18 5.33
C ALA A 5 12.35 14.22 4.10
N LEU A 6 11.22 13.49 4.10
CA LEU A 6 10.32 13.42 2.94
C LEU A 6 9.43 14.67 2.82
N LYS A 7 8.97 15.20 3.96
CA LYS A 7 8.14 16.41 4.01
C LYS A 7 8.76 17.62 3.28
N PRO A 8 10.01 18.02 3.56
CA PRO A 8 10.60 19.17 2.88
C PRO A 8 10.76 18.97 1.37
N ALA A 9 11.06 17.74 0.91
CA ALA A 9 11.16 17.44 -0.52
C ALA A 9 9.82 17.57 -1.24
N LEU A 10 8.72 17.14 -0.62
CA LEU A 10 7.38 17.31 -1.16
C LEU A 10 6.97 18.79 -1.21
N SER A 11 7.30 19.57 -0.19
CA SER A 11 7.03 21.03 -0.17
C SER A 11 7.79 21.78 -1.28
N LEU A 12 9.00 21.36 -1.61
CA LEU A 12 9.78 21.95 -2.72
C LEU A 12 9.14 21.65 -4.09
N LEU A 13 8.54 20.46 -4.25
CA LEU A 13 7.80 20.11 -5.47
C LEU A 13 6.49 20.89 -5.58
N ASP A 14 5.80 21.14 -4.47
CA ASP A 14 4.54 21.89 -4.42
C ASP A 14 4.73 23.38 -4.71
N ALA A 15 5.87 23.95 -4.31
CA ALA A 15 6.21 25.35 -4.57
C ALA A 15 6.76 25.61 -5.99
N ALA A 16 7.04 24.57 -6.79
CA ALA A 16 7.61 24.73 -8.12
C ALA A 16 6.52 25.05 -9.17
N PRO A 17 6.70 26.09 -10.02
CA PRO A 17 5.69 26.49 -11.01
C PRO A 17 5.48 25.45 -12.12
N ALA A 18 6.46 24.56 -12.33
CA ALA A 18 6.32 23.38 -13.17
C ALA A 18 7.15 22.25 -12.55
N VAL A 19 6.49 21.18 -12.12
CA VAL A 19 7.17 19.98 -11.66
C VAL A 19 7.74 19.26 -12.89
N PRO A 20 9.06 18.98 -12.97
CA PRO A 20 9.62 18.20 -14.06
C PRO A 20 8.86 16.89 -14.22
N ALA A 21 8.51 16.50 -15.45
CA ALA A 21 7.66 15.33 -15.72
C ALA A 21 8.15 14.06 -15.01
N LEU A 22 9.46 13.86 -14.92
CA LEU A 22 10.10 12.76 -14.17
C LEU A 22 9.79 12.79 -12.67
N ALA A 23 9.79 13.97 -12.04
CA ALA A 23 9.48 14.11 -10.62
C ALA A 23 8.00 13.77 -10.35
N GLY A 24 7.09 14.22 -11.22
CA GLY A 24 5.68 13.85 -11.15
C GLY A 24 5.45 12.33 -11.28
N VAL A 25 6.17 11.67 -12.20
CA VAL A 25 6.13 10.20 -12.34
C VAL A 25 6.66 9.51 -11.09
N ALA A 26 7.78 9.96 -10.54
CA ALA A 26 8.37 9.39 -9.33
C ALA A 26 7.42 9.49 -8.12
N VAL A 27 6.72 10.62 -7.94
CA VAL A 27 5.73 10.78 -6.85
C VAL A 27 4.56 9.82 -7.03
N ARG A 28 4.02 9.69 -8.25
CA ARG A 28 2.92 8.73 -8.53
C ARG A 28 3.35 7.29 -8.27
N PHE A 29 4.56 6.95 -8.68
CA PHE A 29 5.15 5.63 -8.45
C PHE A 29 5.34 5.34 -6.95
N ALA A 30 5.90 6.30 -6.20
CA ALA A 30 6.03 6.20 -4.75
C ALA A 30 4.67 6.00 -4.07
N ALA A 31 3.65 6.77 -4.46
CA ALA A 31 2.29 6.62 -3.92
C ALA A 31 1.68 5.24 -4.24
N ALA A 32 1.92 4.70 -5.44
CA ALA A 32 1.47 3.36 -5.81
C ALA A 32 2.17 2.29 -4.96
N LEU A 33 3.50 2.36 -4.81
CA LEU A 33 4.27 1.45 -3.95
C LEU A 33 3.77 1.48 -2.50
N THR A 34 3.49 2.67 -1.94
CA THR A 34 2.96 2.80 -0.58
C THR A 34 1.59 2.11 -0.45
N LYS A 35 0.67 2.36 -1.39
CA LYS A 35 -0.64 1.71 -1.38
C LYS A 35 -0.55 0.20 -1.50
N TRP A 36 0.33 -0.31 -2.37
CA TRP A 36 0.56 -1.74 -2.53
C TRP A 36 1.16 -2.36 -1.28
N GLY A 37 2.16 -1.71 -0.67
CA GLY A 37 2.76 -2.16 0.59
C GLY A 37 1.73 -2.24 1.71
N GLN A 38 0.87 -1.22 1.83
CA GLN A 38 -0.19 -1.21 2.83
C GLN A 38 -1.22 -2.31 2.60
N ARG A 39 -1.72 -2.48 1.37
CA ARG A 39 -2.64 -3.57 1.01
C ARG A 39 -2.03 -4.95 1.24
N HIS A 40 -0.77 -5.14 0.85
CA HIS A 40 -0.07 -6.39 1.07
C HIS A 40 0.07 -6.70 2.56
N SER A 41 0.41 -5.70 3.39
CA SER A 41 0.48 -5.87 4.84
C SER A 41 -0.88 -6.31 5.42
N THR A 42 -1.96 -5.60 5.08
CA THR A 42 -3.33 -5.94 5.55
C THR A 42 -3.78 -7.31 5.06
N ARG A 43 -3.48 -7.70 3.83
CA ARG A 43 -3.77 -9.05 3.31
C ARG A 43 -3.00 -10.12 4.09
N ASN A 44 -1.75 -9.84 4.45
CA ASN A 44 -0.95 -10.77 5.19
C ASN A 44 -1.43 -10.94 6.64
N GLU A 45 -2.13 -9.95 7.22
CA GLU A 45 -2.78 -10.07 8.53
C GLU A 45 -3.85 -11.18 8.54
N LEU A 46 -4.49 -11.47 7.40
CA LEU A 46 -5.43 -12.59 7.27
C LEU A 46 -4.79 -13.95 7.58
N ARG A 47 -3.45 -14.08 7.47
CA ARG A 47 -2.72 -15.31 7.86
C ARG A 47 -2.80 -15.57 9.36
N HIS A 48 -2.97 -14.52 10.16
CA HIS A 48 -2.94 -14.60 11.63
C HIS A 48 -4.34 -14.75 12.24
N LEU A 49 -5.41 -14.62 11.45
CA LEU A 49 -6.79 -14.79 11.93
C LEU A 49 -7.16 -16.26 12.06
N SER A 50 -7.88 -16.61 13.13
CA SER A 50 -8.49 -17.93 13.33
C SER A 50 -9.69 -18.14 12.39
N ASP A 51 -10.14 -19.40 12.21
CA ASP A 51 -11.27 -19.69 11.31
C ASP A 51 -12.56 -18.98 11.75
N TYR A 52 -12.77 -18.86 13.06
CA TYR A 52 -13.90 -18.11 13.62
C TYR A 52 -13.82 -16.61 13.31
N GLN A 53 -12.63 -16.01 13.40
CA GLN A 53 -12.44 -14.60 13.07
C GLN A 53 -12.62 -14.32 11.57
N LEU A 54 -12.18 -15.24 10.72
CA LEU A 54 -12.46 -15.16 9.28
C LEU A 54 -13.96 -15.26 8.99
N TYR A 55 -14.65 -16.16 9.68
CA TYR A 55 -16.10 -16.32 9.55
C TYR A 55 -16.86 -15.06 10.01
N ASP A 56 -16.41 -14.40 11.07
CA ASP A 56 -16.98 -13.14 11.57
C ASP A 56 -16.91 -12.01 10.52
N ILE A 57 -15.82 -11.94 9.76
CA ILE A 57 -15.67 -11.00 8.63
C ILE A 57 -16.26 -11.53 7.31
N GLY A 58 -16.90 -12.70 7.33
CA GLY A 58 -17.65 -13.26 6.20
C GLY A 58 -16.80 -13.90 5.10
N ILE A 59 -15.56 -14.31 5.38
CA ILE A 59 -14.72 -15.07 4.44
C ILE A 59 -14.28 -16.40 5.04
N ASP A 60 -14.08 -17.41 4.19
CA ASP A 60 -13.52 -18.68 4.63
C ASP A 60 -11.99 -18.71 4.51
N ARG A 61 -11.38 -19.81 4.97
CA ARG A 61 -9.93 -20.00 4.95
C ARG A 61 -9.36 -20.05 3.52
N GLU A 62 -10.10 -20.53 2.55
CA GLU A 62 -9.66 -20.63 1.16
C GLU A 62 -9.66 -19.25 0.49
N ALA A 63 -10.73 -18.48 0.69
CA ALA A 63 -10.84 -17.09 0.25
C ALA A 63 -9.74 -16.21 0.88
N ALA A 64 -9.46 -16.39 2.18
CA ALA A 64 -8.34 -15.72 2.84
C ALA A 64 -7.00 -16.07 2.17
N ARG A 65 -6.73 -17.34 1.87
CA ARG A 65 -5.51 -17.76 1.15
C ARG A 65 -5.42 -17.14 -0.24
N ALA A 66 -6.52 -17.17 -1.00
CA ALA A 66 -6.56 -16.56 -2.32
C ALA A 66 -6.26 -15.05 -2.25
N GLU A 67 -6.75 -14.35 -1.23
CA GLU A 67 -6.48 -12.93 -1.01
C GLU A 67 -5.01 -12.68 -0.64
N ILE A 68 -4.42 -13.54 0.19
CA ILE A 68 -3.00 -13.49 0.58
C ILE A 68 -2.05 -13.76 -0.60
N GLU A 69 -2.44 -14.65 -1.52
CA GLU A 69 -1.62 -15.02 -2.69
C GLU A 69 -1.66 -13.96 -3.81
N LYS A 70 -2.55 -12.97 -3.71
CA LYS A 70 -2.57 -11.85 -4.66
C LYS A 70 -1.23 -11.13 -4.66
N ARG A 71 -0.69 -10.92 -5.86
CA ARG A 71 0.54 -10.13 -6.05
C ARG A 71 0.29 -8.72 -5.51
N PHE A 72 1.32 -8.08 -4.94
CA PHE A 72 1.17 -6.78 -4.28
C PHE A 72 0.55 -5.69 -5.19
N TRP A 73 0.73 -5.81 -6.51
CA TRP A 73 0.21 -4.89 -7.51
C TRP A 73 -1.20 -5.20 -8.01
N GLN A 74 -1.79 -6.34 -7.61
CA GLN A 74 -3.16 -6.69 -7.95
C GLN A 74 -4.13 -6.06 -6.93
N GLY A 75 -5.02 -5.23 -7.47
CA GLY A 75 -6.10 -4.56 -6.74
C GLY A 75 -7.11 -5.56 -6.24
#